data_AF-A0A9P4MRP3-F1
#
_entry.id   AF-A0A9P4MRP3-F1
#
_cell.length_a   1.000
_cell.length_b   1.000
_cell.length_c   1.000
_cell.angle_alpha   90.00
_cell.angle_beta   90.00
_cell.angle_gamma   90.00
#
_symmetry.space_group_name_H-M   'P 1'
#
loop_
_entity.id
_entity.type
_entity.pdbx_description
1 polymer ?
#
loop_
_entity_poly.entity_id
_entity_poly.type
_entity_poly.pdbx_seq_one_letter_code
_entity_poly.pdbx_strand_id
1 'polypeptide(L)'
;MSFAILQRAFNILLDHFYRTYKALARFGYHPRIWRQSIGVILPKPGKPDYSTPKSYRIISLLSTVWARLLKKSWLLDLAILPISLDLIY
;
A
#
# COMPACT_ATOMS: atom_id res chain seq x y z
N MET A 1 11.96 6.01 -22.86
CA MET A 1 10.83 6.53 -22.03
C MET A 1 11.36 6.80 -20.63
N SER A 2 11.39 8.05 -20.16
CA SER A 2 11.97 8.37 -18.85
C SER A 2 11.05 7.94 -17.71
N PHE A 3 11.62 7.43 -16.61
CA PHE A 3 10.88 7.01 -15.41
C PHE A 3 9.93 8.10 -14.87
N ALA A 4 10.32 9.37 -14.99
CA ALA A 4 9.53 10.52 -14.59
C ALA A 4 8.18 10.61 -15.31
N ILE A 5 8.11 10.24 -16.59
CA ILE A 5 6.85 10.25 -17.36
C ILE A 5 5.90 9.20 -16.82
N LEU A 6 6.39 7.99 -16.56
CA LEU A 6 5.60 6.92 -15.97
C LEU A 6 5.09 7.31 -14.57
N GLN A 7 5.93 7.93 -13.75
CA GLN A 7 5.54 8.39 -12.42
C GLN A 7 4.44 9.45 -12.48
N ARG A 8 4.52 10.40 -13.43
CA ARG A 8 3.52 11.46 -13.58
C ARG A 8 2.19 10.93 -14.12
N ALA A 9 2.22 10.10 -15.16
CA ALA A 9 1.04 9.43 -15.68
C ALA A 9 0.36 8.59 -14.58
N PHE A 10 1.16 7.88 -13.80
CA PHE A 10 0.67 7.07 -12.69
C PHE A 10 -0.01 7.91 -11.60
N ASN A 11 0.54 9.07 -11.23
CA ASN A 11 -0.09 9.94 -10.23
C ASN A 11 -1.47 10.45 -10.66
N ILE A 12 -1.66 10.75 -11.95
CA ILE A 12 -2.98 11.14 -12.50
C ILE A 12 -3.97 9.97 -12.42
N LEU A 13 -3.51 8.76 -12.73
CA LEU A 13 -4.33 7.55 -12.65
C LEU A 13 -4.66 7.15 -11.19
N LEU A 14 -3.77 7.44 -10.24
CA LEU A 14 -3.94 7.08 -8.83
C LEU A 14 -5.21 7.70 -8.23
N ASP A 15 -5.58 8.90 -8.66
CA ASP A 15 -6.80 9.58 -8.23
C ASP A 15 -8.06 8.85 -8.68
N HIS A 16 -8.06 8.35 -9.92
CA HIS A 16 -9.16 7.53 -10.44
C HIS A 16 -9.28 6.22 -9.66
N PHE A 17 -8.16 5.53 -9.45
CA PHE A 17 -8.13 4.32 -8.65
C PHE A 17 -8.61 4.54 -7.20
N TYR A 18 -8.28 5.68 -6.60
CA TYR A 18 -8.72 6.01 -5.24
C TYR A 18 -10.24 6.20 -5.16
N ARG A 19 -10.86 6.87 -6.14
CA ARG A 19 -12.32 7.03 -6.20
C ARG A 19 -13.01 5.67 -6.32
N THR A 20 -12.52 4.81 -7.21
CA THR A 20 -13.04 3.45 -7.37
C THR A 20 -12.86 2.63 -6.09
N TYR A 21 -11.69 2.69 -5.46
CA TYR A 21 -11.43 2.03 -4.18
C TYR A 21 -12.42 2.47 -3.10
N LYS A 22 -12.66 3.78 -2.95
CA LYS A 22 -13.61 4.33 -1.97
C LYS A 22 -15.04 3.84 -2.24
N ALA A 23 -15.46 3.77 -3.51
CA ALA A 23 -16.75 3.20 -3.86
C ALA A 23 -16.85 1.72 -3.47
N LEU A 24 -15.88 0.90 -3.86
CA LEU A 24 -15.87 -0.53 -3.52
C LEU A 24 -15.84 -0.78 -2.00
N ALA A 25 -15.07 0.02 -1.25
CA ALA A 25 -15.01 -0.04 0.20
C ALA A 25 -16.36 0.25 0.85
N ARG A 26 -17.14 1.21 0.33
CA ARG A 26 -18.51 1.48 0.80
C ARG A 26 -19.46 0.30 0.58
N PHE A 27 -19.24 -0.48 -0.46
CA PHE A 27 -19.99 -1.72 -0.72
C PHE A 27 -19.41 -2.93 0.03
N GLY A 28 -18.38 -2.76 0.86
CA GLY A 28 -17.70 -3.86 1.55
C GLY A 28 -16.98 -4.82 0.60
N TYR A 29 -16.78 -4.45 -0.67
CA TYR A 29 -16.20 -5.32 -1.68
C TYR A 29 -14.70 -5.05 -1.84
N HIS A 30 -13.90 -6.11 -1.73
CA HIS A 30 -12.46 -6.04 -1.95
C HIS A 30 -12.03 -7.04 -3.04
N PRO A 31 -11.63 -6.57 -4.24
CA PRO A 31 -11.21 -7.43 -5.34
C PRO A 31 -10.16 -8.45 -4.95
N ARG A 32 -10.31 -9.71 -5.39
CA ARG A 32 -9.41 -10.81 -5.02
C ARG A 32 -7.95 -10.50 -5.36
N ILE A 33 -7.70 -9.87 -6.49
CA ILE A 33 -6.36 -9.53 -6.97
C ILE A 33 -5.67 -8.44 -6.13
N TRP A 34 -6.42 -7.70 -5.31
CA TRP A 34 -5.87 -6.68 -4.40
C TRP A 34 -5.43 -7.30 -3.06
N ARG A 35 -5.93 -8.51 -2.75
CA ARG A 35 -5.56 -9.30 -1.56
C ARG A 35 -4.34 -10.19 -1.79
N GLN A 36 -3.82 -10.21 -3.01
CA GLN A 36 -2.67 -11.01 -3.38
C GLN A 36 -1.38 -10.20 -3.16
N SER A 37 -0.44 -10.81 -2.47
CA SER A 37 0.93 -10.32 -2.31
C SER A 37 1.90 -11.44 -2.63
N ILE A 38 3.08 -11.07 -3.12
CA ILE A 38 4.17 -12.03 -3.34
C ILE A 38 5.01 -12.05 -2.06
N GLY A 39 5.01 -13.19 -1.36
CA GLY A 39 5.88 -13.41 -0.21
C GLY A 39 7.29 -13.75 -0.68
N VAL A 40 8.24 -12.87 -0.42
CA VAL A 40 9.67 -13.10 -0.71
C VAL A 40 10.40 -13.34 0.60
N ILE A 41 11.17 -14.42 0.65
CA ILE A 41 11.99 -14.79 1.79
C ILE A 41 13.40 -14.23 1.54
N LEU A 42 13.84 -13.31 2.40
CA LEU A 42 15.15 -12.68 2.31
C LEU A 42 16.05 -13.11 3.48
N PRO A 43 17.29 -13.54 3.21
CA PRO A 43 18.23 -13.91 4.27
C PRO A 43 18.66 -12.68 5.08
N LYS A 44 18.82 -12.84 6.41
CA LYS A 44 19.40 -11.80 7.27
C LYS A 44 20.92 -11.79 7.10
N PRO A 45 21.55 -10.63 6.85
CA PRO A 45 23.00 -10.56 6.77
C PRO A 45 23.65 -10.93 8.11
N GLY A 46 24.79 -11.61 8.07
CA GLY A 46 25.60 -11.94 9.25
C GLY A 46 25.08 -13.10 10.09
N LYS A 47 24.20 -13.96 9.56
CA LYS A 47 23.81 -15.20 10.24
C LYS A 47 24.75 -16.36 9.87
N PRO A 48 25.30 -17.07 10.87
CA PRO A 48 26.24 -18.16 10.63
C PRO A 48 25.54 -19.43 10.13
N ASP A 49 24.25 -19.60 10.43
CA ASP A 49 23.45 -20.74 9.98
C ASP A 49 22.09 -20.28 9.44
N TYR A 50 21.74 -20.75 8.24
CA TYR A 50 20.48 -20.49 7.54
C TYR A 50 19.53 -21.70 7.56
N SER A 51 19.83 -22.73 8.35
CA SER A 51 18.92 -23.86 8.58
C SER A 51 17.65 -23.47 9.34
N THR A 52 17.70 -22.38 10.12
CA THR A 52 16.58 -21.95 10.97
C THR A 52 15.73 -20.85 10.32
N PRO A 53 14.38 -20.90 10.46
CA PRO A 53 13.48 -19.86 9.96
C PRO A 53 13.78 -18.46 10.52
N LYS A 54 14.41 -18.40 11.70
CA LYS A 54 14.78 -17.15 12.38
C LYS A 54 15.87 -16.37 11.63
N SER A 55 16.62 -17.02 10.74
CA SER A 55 17.65 -16.41 9.89
C SER A 55 17.09 -15.70 8.66
N TYR A 56 15.78 -15.77 8.42
CA TYR A 56 15.13 -15.10 7.29
C TYR A 56 14.19 -13.98 7.73
N ARG A 57 13.86 -13.09 6.78
CA ARG A 57 12.78 -12.09 6.85
C ARG A 57 11.81 -12.39 5.72
N ILE A 58 10.53 -12.52 6.04
CA ILE A 58 9.49 -12.64 5.03
C ILE A 58 9.03 -11.21 4.71
N ILE A 59 9.15 -10.79 3.45
CA ILE A 59 8.63 -9.51 2.97
C ILE A 59 7.47 -9.80 2.02
N SER A 60 6.33 -9.17 2.28
CA SER A 60 5.18 -9.21 1.36
C SER A 60 5.30 -8.07 0.35
N LEU A 61 5.57 -8.40 -0.90
CA LEU A 61 5.50 -7.47 -2.03
C LEU A 61 4.03 -7.31 -2.43
N LEU A 62 3.44 -6.20 -1.96
CA LEU A 62 2.14 -5.76 -2.45
C LEU A 62 2.32 -5.03 -3.78
N SER A 63 1.33 -5.13 -4.68
CA SER A 63 1.33 -4.31 -5.90
C SER A 63 1.52 -2.83 -5.56
N THR A 64 2.43 -2.19 -6.30
CA THR A 64 2.83 -0.79 -6.14
C THR A 64 1.64 0.19 -6.26
N VAL A 65 0.55 -0.25 -6.91
CA VAL A 65 -0.70 0.52 -7.01
C VAL A 65 -1.47 0.49 -5.70
N TRP A 66 -1.75 -0.70 -5.15
CA TRP A 66 -2.48 -0.86 -3.90
C TRP A 66 -1.73 -0.26 -2.73
N ALA A 67 -0.42 -0.46 -2.65
CA ALA A 67 0.41 0.14 -1.61
C ALA A 67 0.34 1.68 -1.63
N ARG A 68 0.28 2.31 -2.82
CA ARG A 68 0.13 3.77 -2.93
C ARG A 68 -1.28 4.25 -2.61
N LEU A 69 -2.31 3.50 -3.01
CA LEU A 69 -3.70 3.82 -2.67
C LEU A 69 -3.96 3.74 -1.17
N LEU A 70 -3.45 2.70 -0.50
CA LEU A 70 -3.56 2.58 0.95
C LEU A 70 -2.91 3.77 1.64
N LYS A 71 -1.66 4.10 1.29
CA LYS A 71 -0.97 5.29 1.82
C LYS A 71 -1.78 6.56 1.59
N LYS A 72 -2.36 6.74 0.39
CA LYS A 72 -3.21 7.89 0.09
C LYS A 72 -4.47 7.93 0.93
N SER A 73 -5.12 6.79 1.18
CA SER A 73 -6.27 6.71 2.10
C SER A 73 -5.87 7.12 3.50
N TRP A 74 -4.83 6.50 4.07
CA TRP A 74 -4.33 6.83 5.41
C TRP A 74 -3.98 8.31 5.57
N LEU A 75 -3.32 8.91 4.57
CA LEU A 75 -2.99 10.34 4.60
C LEU A 75 -4.22 11.24 4.54
N LEU A 76 -5.25 10.86 3.77
CA LEU A 76 -6.50 11.60 3.72
C LEU A 76 -7.30 11.43 5.01
N ASP A 77 -7.33 10.24 5.59
CA ASP A 77 -8.02 9.97 6.86
C ASP A 77 -7.32 10.74 8.01
N LEU A 78 -5.98 10.79 8.04
CA LEU A 78 -5.20 11.62 8.96
C LEU A 78 -5.31 13.13 8.71
N ALA A 79 -5.63 13.58 7.50
CA ALA A 79 -5.88 14.99 7.20
C ALA A 79 -7.31 15.43 7.60
N ILE A 80 -8.25 14.48 7.68
CA ILE A 80 -9.64 14.73 8.13
C ILE A 80 -9.76 14.66 9.65
N LEU A 81 -8.96 13.81 10.32
CA LEU A 81 -8.92 13.71 11.78
C LEU A 81 -8.70 15.04 12.53
N PRO A 82 -7.76 15.93 12.15
CA PRO A 82 -7.61 17.23 12.79
C PRO A 82 -8.84 18.13 12.56
N ILE A 83 -9.46 18.07 11.38
CA ILE A 83 -10.68 18.85 11.07
C ILE A 83 -11.88 18.39 11.91
N SER A 84 -11.96 17.10 12.25
CA SER A 84 -13.02 16.56 13.11
C SER A 84 -12.83 16.84 14.61
N LEU A 85 -11.59 17.04 15.06
CA LEU A 85 -11.27 17.36 16.46
C LEU A 85 -11.43 18.86 16.76
N ASP A 86 -11.23 19.73 15.77
CA ASP A 86 -11.46 21.18 15.90
C ASP A 86 -12.96 21.58 15.87
N LEU A 87 -13.87 20.64 15.55
CA LEU A 87 -15.32 20.85 15.59
C LEU A 87 -15.98 20.33 16.89
N ILE A 88 -15.18 19.79 17.82
CA ILE A 88 -15.65 19.21 19.10
C ILE A 88 -15.06 19.96 20.32
N TYR A 89 -14.34 21.06 20.11
CA TYR A 89 -13.93 22.00 21.17
C TYR A 89 -14.46 23.41 20.93
#